data_AF-A0A537C9E6-F1
#
_entry.id   AF-A0A537C9E6-F1
#
_cell.length_a   1.000
_cell.length_b   1.000
_cell.length_c   1.000
_cell.angle_alpha   90.00
_cell.angle_beta   90.00
_cell.angle_gamma   90.00
#
_symmetry.space_group_name_H-M   'P 1'
#
loop_
_entity.id
_entity.type
_entity.pdbx_description
1 polymer ?
#
loop_
_entity_poly.entity_id
_entity_poly.type
_entity_poly.pdbx_seq_one_letter_code
_entity_poly.pdbx_strand_id
1 'polypeptide(L)'
;MTQTYKAPNVPSDRITPEFVRDELLSCFESANREFATLLNQPVTDEQLKQQVKQFVESVFVNCGASYTDPTKQGILTAMNQCRTNAEKMMGPQGTMK
;
A
#
# COMPACT_ATOMS: atom_id res chain seq x y z
N MET A 1 -5.97 -2.47 19.31
CA MET A 1 -5.74 -1.02 19.07
C MET A 1 -5.49 -0.86 17.58
N THR A 2 -6.40 -0.22 16.85
CA THR A 2 -6.22 0.15 15.44
C THR A 2 -5.21 1.29 15.40
N GLN A 3 -3.93 0.93 15.26
CA GLN A 3 -2.87 1.91 15.14
C GLN A 3 -2.81 2.33 13.67
N THR A 4 -3.37 3.50 13.36
CA THR A 4 -3.29 4.08 12.02
C THR A 4 -1.83 4.28 11.66
N TYR A 5 -1.43 3.74 10.51
CA TYR A 5 -0.06 3.81 10.02
C TYR A 5 0.48 5.24 10.04
N LYS A 6 1.69 5.39 10.57
CA LYS A 6 2.46 6.62 10.55
C LYS A 6 3.84 6.29 10.00
N ALA A 7 4.22 6.94 8.91
CA ALA A 7 5.55 6.78 8.34
C ALA A 7 6.61 7.09 9.42
N PRO A 8 7.62 6.22 9.58
CA PRO A 8 8.65 6.39 10.59
C PRO A 8 9.55 7.57 10.25
N ASN A 9 10.03 8.28 11.28
CA ASN A 9 11.02 9.32 11.10
C ASN A 9 12.40 8.67 10.98
N VAL A 10 12.82 8.38 9.75
CA VAL A 10 14.12 7.76 9.44
C VAL A 10 15.06 8.76 8.75
N PRO A 11 16.36 8.71 9.04
CA PRO A 11 17.33 9.56 8.34
C PRO A 11 17.47 9.15 6.86
N SER A 12 17.74 10.13 6.00
CA SER A 12 17.67 9.99 4.54
C SER A 12 18.61 8.93 3.94
N ASP A 13 19.72 8.67 4.62
CA ASP A 13 20.71 7.65 4.26
C ASP A 13 20.20 6.21 4.42
N ARG A 14 19.13 6.02 5.20
CA ARG A 14 18.45 4.72 5.37
C ARG A 14 17.26 4.52 4.43
N ILE A 15 16.91 5.53 3.64
CA ILE A 15 15.79 5.45 2.69
C ILE A 15 16.29 4.75 1.42
N THR A 16 16.16 3.43 1.40
CA THR A 16 16.39 2.62 0.20
C THR A 16 15.08 2.34 -0.53
N PRO A 17 15.13 1.92 -1.81
CA PRO A 17 13.93 1.49 -2.50
C PRO A 17 13.16 0.37 -1.77
N GLU A 18 13.87 -0.65 -1.26
CA GLU A 18 13.26 -1.75 -0.51
C GLU A 18 12.56 -1.25 0.75
N PHE A 19 13.19 -0.31 1.47
CA PHE A 19 12.57 0.34 2.61
C PHE A 19 11.25 1.02 2.23
N VAL A 20 11.23 1.81 1.15
CA VAL A 20 10.00 2.50 0.71
C VAL A 20 8.92 1.50 0.27
N ARG A 21 9.28 0.38 -0.36
CA ARG A 21 8.35 -0.70 -0.71
C ARG A 21 7.73 -1.31 0.55
N ASP A 22 8.53 -1.59 1.57
CA ASP A 22 8.06 -2.23 2.81
C ASP A 22 7.15 -1.30 3.62
N GLU A 23 7.47 0.01 3.64
CA GLU A 23 6.60 1.03 4.22
C GLU A 23 5.29 1.20 3.42
N LEU A 24 5.34 1.05 2.09
CA LEU A 24 4.13 1.05 1.25
C LEU A 24 3.21 -0.12 1.62
N LEU A 25 3.75 -1.33 1.81
CA LEU A 25 2.97 -2.49 2.26
C LEU A 25 2.34 -2.22 3.63
N SER A 26 3.12 -1.74 4.59
CA SER A 26 2.64 -1.42 5.94
C SER A 26 1.50 -0.40 5.94
N CYS A 27 1.60 0.62 5.08
CA CYS A 27 0.54 1.62 4.87
C CYS A 27 -0.75 0.98 4.36
N PHE A 28 -0.67 0.15 3.31
CA PHE A 28 -1.84 -0.54 2.76
C PHE A 28 -2.43 -1.57 3.74
N GLU A 29 -1.60 -2.26 4.52
CA GLU A 29 -2.07 -3.19 5.56
C GLU A 29 -2.90 -2.47 6.62
N SER A 30 -2.40 -1.33 7.11
CA SER A 30 -3.16 -0.50 8.06
C SER A 30 -4.48 -0.02 7.47
N ALA A 31 -4.45 0.51 6.24
CA ALA A 31 -5.65 1.04 5.60
C ALA A 31 -6.71 -0.05 5.37
N ASN A 32 -6.32 -1.22 4.83
CA ASN A 32 -7.25 -2.33 4.59
C ASN A 32 -7.81 -2.89 5.90
N ARG A 33 -7.04 -2.85 6.98
CA ARG A 33 -7.52 -3.28 8.31
C ARG A 33 -8.59 -2.34 8.84
N GLU A 34 -8.38 -1.04 8.68
CA GLU A 34 -9.39 -0.04 9.03
C GLU A 34 -10.65 -0.22 8.17
N PHE A 35 -10.52 -0.40 6.86
CA PHE A 35 -11.67 -0.69 5.98
C PHE A 35 -12.42 -1.97 6.38
N ALA A 36 -11.73 -3.07 6.64
CA ALA A 36 -12.37 -4.32 7.06
C ALA A 36 -13.12 -4.16 8.39
N THR A 37 -12.54 -3.41 9.33
CA THR A 37 -13.19 -3.07 10.60
C THR A 37 -14.46 -2.26 10.38
N LEU A 38 -14.41 -1.22 9.54
CA LEU A 38 -15.57 -0.38 9.21
C LEU A 38 -16.69 -1.17 8.53
N LEU A 39 -16.34 -2.12 7.67
CA LEU A 39 -17.29 -2.97 6.95
C LEU A 39 -17.77 -4.20 7.74
N ASN A 40 -17.34 -4.36 8.99
CA ASN A 40 -17.56 -5.57 9.81
C ASN A 40 -17.19 -6.87 9.07
N GLN A 41 -16.16 -6.83 8.23
CA GLN A 41 -15.65 -8.01 7.53
C GLN A 41 -14.61 -8.71 8.40
N PRO A 42 -14.86 -9.96 8.85
CA PRO A 42 -13.86 -10.72 9.59
C PRO A 42 -12.75 -11.15 8.63
N VAL A 43 -11.62 -10.46 8.69
CA VAL A 43 -10.41 -10.81 7.96
C VAL A 43 -9.30 -11.08 8.97
N THR A 44 -8.60 -12.19 8.78
CA THR A 44 -7.43 -12.50 9.62
C THR A 44 -6.22 -11.68 9.16
N ASP A 45 -5.28 -11.43 10.08
CA ASP A 45 -4.05 -10.70 9.78
C ASP A 45 -3.27 -11.32 8.61
N GLU A 46 -3.17 -12.65 8.54
CA GLU A 46 -2.48 -13.33 7.44
C GLU A 46 -3.18 -13.13 6.10
N GLN A 47 -4.52 -13.25 6.05
CA GLN A 47 -5.29 -13.03 4.82
C GLN A 47 -5.13 -11.59 4.33
N LEU A 48 -5.19 -10.63 5.24
CA LEU A 48 -5.01 -9.21 4.93
C LEU A 48 -3.62 -8.94 4.33
N LYS A 49 -2.58 -9.45 4.98
CA LYS A 49 -1.19 -9.30 4.52
C LYS A 49 -0.98 -9.93 3.15
N GLN A 50 -1.52 -11.12 2.92
CA GLN A 50 -1.43 -11.78 1.61
C GLN A 50 -2.16 -10.98 0.52
N GLN A 51 -3.37 -10.50 0.80
CA GLN A 51 -4.15 -9.71 -0.14
C GLN A 51 -3.45 -8.40 -0.51
N VAL A 52 -2.94 -7.68 0.49
CA VAL A 52 -2.18 -6.43 0.28
C VAL A 52 -0.89 -6.70 -0.48
N LYS A 53 -0.15 -7.74 -0.12
CA LYS A 53 1.06 -8.14 -0.84
C LYS A 53 0.77 -8.42 -2.31
N GLN A 54 -0.23 -9.25 -2.61
CA GLN A 54 -0.63 -9.57 -3.98
C GLN A 54 -1.03 -8.32 -4.76
N PHE A 55 -1.78 -7.41 -4.13
CA PHE A 55 -2.15 -6.14 -4.74
C PHE A 55 -0.91 -5.31 -5.09
N VAL A 56 -0.04 -5.03 -4.12
CA VAL A 56 1.17 -4.21 -4.36
C VAL A 56 2.08 -4.88 -5.39
N GLU A 57 2.34 -6.18 -5.26
CA GLU A 57 3.15 -6.94 -6.23
C GLU A 57 2.58 -6.85 -7.65
N SER A 58 1.26 -6.98 -7.82
CA SER A 58 0.61 -6.81 -9.12
C SER A 58 0.80 -5.40 -9.70
N VAL A 59 0.78 -4.35 -8.87
CA VAL A 59 1.04 -2.98 -9.33
C VAL A 59 2.48 -2.84 -9.83
N PHE A 60 3.44 -3.39 -9.09
CA PHE A 60 4.85 -3.37 -9.52
C PHE A 60 5.03 -4.07 -10.87
N VAL A 61 4.49 -5.28 -11.02
CA VAL A 61 4.54 -6.04 -12.28
C VAL A 61 3.88 -5.27 -13.43
N ASN A 62 2.69 -4.69 -13.22
CA ASN A 62 1.96 -3.93 -14.24
C ASN A 62 2.73 -2.67 -14.69
N CYS A 63 3.53 -2.09 -13.81
CA CYS A 63 4.36 -0.93 -14.12
C CYS A 63 5.75 -1.30 -14.67
N GLY A 64 6.04 -2.60 -14.89
CA GLY A 64 7.36 -3.08 -15.31
C GLY A 64 8.45 -2.91 -14.25
N ALA A 65 8.07 -2.73 -12.98
CA ALA A 65 8.99 -2.60 -11.86
C ALA A 65 9.18 -3.96 -11.16
N SER A 66 10.40 -4.24 -10.72
CA SER A 66 10.68 -5.41 -9.89
C SER A 66 10.19 -5.16 -8.46
N TYR A 67 9.43 -6.10 -7.90
CA TYR A 67 8.99 -6.04 -6.51
C TYR A 67 10.13 -6.40 -5.54
N THR A 68 10.98 -7.36 -5.90
CA THR A 68 12.07 -7.86 -5.05
C THR A 68 13.29 -6.95 -5.05
N ASP A 69 13.58 -6.33 -6.20
CA ASP A 69 14.69 -5.40 -6.42
C ASP A 69 14.19 -4.10 -7.09
N PRO A 70 13.41 -3.29 -6.37
CA PRO A 70 12.76 -2.13 -6.95
C PRO A 70 13.76 -1.00 -7.20
N THR A 71 13.69 -0.37 -8.37
CA THR A 71 14.42 0.89 -8.60
C THR A 71 13.62 2.07 -8.05
N LYS A 72 14.29 3.18 -7.73
CA LYS A 72 13.63 4.43 -7.31
C LYS A 72 12.53 4.86 -8.29
N GLN A 73 12.82 4.78 -9.59
CA GLN A 73 11.84 5.12 -10.64
C GLN A 73 10.67 4.11 -10.65
N GLY A 74 10.96 2.82 -10.51
CA GLY A 74 9.93 1.78 -10.41
C GLY A 74 8.96 2.01 -9.24
N ILE A 75 9.48 2.38 -8.07
CA ILE A 75 8.65 2.69 -6.89
C ILE A 75 7.78 3.92 -7.14
N LEU A 76 8.32 4.99 -7.67
CA LEU A 76 7.54 6.20 -7.95
C LEU A 76 6.40 5.91 -8.93
N THR A 77 6.66 5.10 -9.97
CA THR A 77 5.63 4.66 -10.90
C THR A 77 4.57 3.80 -10.20
N ALA A 78 4.99 2.81 -9.40
CA ALA A 78 4.07 1.95 -8.67
C ALA A 78 3.21 2.72 -7.65
N MET A 79 3.78 3.69 -6.93
CA MET A 79 3.05 4.57 -6.02
C MET A 79 2.00 5.41 -6.74
N ASN A 80 2.34 5.98 -7.90
CA ASN A 80 1.38 6.73 -8.72
C ASN A 80 0.24 5.84 -9.24
N GLN A 81 0.55 4.60 -9.63
CA GLN A 81 -0.46 3.64 -10.05
C GLN A 81 -1.35 3.20 -8.89
N CYS A 82 -0.77 2.92 -7.71
CA CYS A 82 -1.51 2.65 -6.48
C CYS A 82 -2.49 3.78 -6.15
N ARG A 83 -2.03 5.03 -6.21
CA ARG A 83 -2.88 6.22 -6.03
C ARG A 83 -4.02 6.26 -7.04
N THR A 84 -3.74 6.10 -8.33
CA THR A 84 -4.75 6.08 -9.40
C THR A 84 -5.79 4.97 -9.18
N ASN A 85 -5.34 3.79 -8.76
CA ASN A 85 -6.23 2.66 -8.47
C ASN A 85 -7.12 2.96 -7.26
N ALA A 86 -6.54 3.52 -6.18
CA ALA A 86 -7.29 3.91 -5.00
C ALA A 86 -8.34 5.00 -5.30
N GLU A 87 -7.97 6.01 -6.09
CA GLU A 87 -8.90 7.06 -6.55
C GLU A 87 -10.07 6.46 -7.36
N LYS A 88 -9.81 5.48 -8.24
CA LYS A 88 -10.87 4.77 -8.98
C LYS A 88 -11.78 3.94 -8.05
N MET A 89 -11.21 3.30 -7.03
CA MET A 89 -11.98 2.49 -6.07
C MET A 89 -12.84 3.35 -5.14
N MET A 90 -12.38 4.55 -4.77
CA MET A 90 -13.13 5.49 -3.93
C MET A 90 -14.23 6.23 -4.71
N GLY A 91 -14.27 6.11 -6.04
CA GLY A 91 -15.15 6.88 -6.90
C GLY A 91 -14.70 8.35 -7.04
N PRO A 92 -15.41 9.18 -7.81
CA PRO A 92 -15.12 10.62 -7.86
C PRO A 92 -15.13 11.18 -6.44
N GLN A 93 -14.13 11.99 -6.10
CA GLN A 93 -14.02 12.64 -4.79
C GLN A 93 -15.37 13.24 -4.36
N GLY A 94 -16.08 12.60 -3.42
CA GLY A 94 -17.36 13.13 -2.92
C GLY A 94 -18.52 12.16 -2.68
N THR A 95 -18.39 10.83 -2.79
CA THR A 95 -19.48 9.90 -2.44
C THR A 95 -19.29 9.21 -1.08
N MET A 96 -18.75 9.91 -0.08
CA MET A 96 -19.17 9.68 1.31
C MET A 96 -20.30 10.67 1.60
N LYS A 97 -21.53 10.22 1.43
CA LYS A 97 -22.72 10.89 1.93
C LYS A 97 -23.56 9.88 2.70
#